data_AF-A0A2K1YCA7-F1
#
_entry.id   AF-A0A2K1YCA7-F1
#
_cell.length_a   1.000
_cell.length_b   1.000
_cell.length_c   1.000
_cell.angle_alpha   90.00
_cell.angle_beta   90.00
_cell.angle_gamma   90.00
#
_symmetry.space_group_name_H-M   'P 1'
#
loop_
_entity.id
_entity.type
_entity.pdbx_description
1 polymer ?
#
loop_
_entity_poly.entity_id
_entity_poly.type
_entity_poly.pdbx_seq_one_letter_code
_entity_poly.pdbx_strand_id
1 'polypeptide(L)'
;MKVEDVTALPSYELEEEKFKDKVHRLRQRFFHSISPGGLAGDKKDVQPASGFPLRAEQIWKTIKENKDLDLPAMEVMIATFRCEQITKETLSRLKSDKTWLALRKAVKAVRESLNSLCSKQI
;
A
#
# COMPACT_ATOMS: atom_id res chain seq x y z
N MET A 1 1.90 24.96 17.21
CA MET A 1 0.88 24.71 16.16
C MET A 1 1.52 25.09 14.84
N LYS A 2 1.73 24.15 13.90
CA LYS A 2 2.24 24.51 12.56
C LYS A 2 1.09 25.22 11.85
N VAL A 3 1.24 26.50 11.55
CA VAL A 3 0.27 27.25 10.75
C VAL A 3 0.50 26.83 9.30
N GLU A 4 -0.47 26.15 8.70
CA GLU A 4 -0.42 25.83 7.27
C GLU A 4 -0.70 27.12 6.48
N ASP A 5 0.20 27.44 5.55
CA ASP A 5 0.05 28.62 4.68
C ASP A 5 -0.86 28.26 3.50
N VAL A 6 -2.08 28.81 3.51
CA VAL A 6 -3.10 28.53 2.50
C VAL A 6 -3.34 29.78 1.65
N THR A 7 -3.30 29.63 0.32
CA THR A 7 -3.61 30.70 -0.64
C THR A 7 -4.72 30.28 -1.59
N ALA A 8 -5.87 30.97 -1.53
CA ALA A 8 -6.99 30.71 -2.43
C ALA A 8 -6.86 31.47 -3.76
N LEU A 9 -6.95 30.74 -4.88
CA LEU A 9 -6.95 31.28 -6.24
C LEU A 9 -8.39 31.27 -6.81
N PRO A 10 -8.81 32.33 -7.54
CA PRO A 10 -10.11 32.34 -8.22
C PRO A 10 -10.13 31.36 -9.41
N SER A 11 -11.30 31.13 -10.02
CA SER A 11 -11.37 30.28 -11.21
C SER A 11 -10.66 30.95 -12.39
N TYR A 12 -9.76 30.22 -13.06
CA TYR A 12 -9.07 30.70 -14.25
C TYR A 12 -10.06 31.00 -15.39
N GLU A 13 -11.03 30.12 -15.61
CA GLU A 13 -11.98 30.21 -16.72
C GLU A 13 -12.98 31.36 -16.56
N LEU A 14 -13.38 31.67 -15.31
CA LEU A 14 -14.39 32.68 -15.03
C LEU A 14 -13.77 34.06 -14.76
N GLU A 15 -12.58 34.10 -14.16
CA GLU A 15 -11.97 35.33 -13.66
C GLU A 15 -10.45 35.35 -13.89
N GLU A 16 -10.04 35.14 -15.15
CA GLU A 16 -8.64 34.98 -15.58
C GLU A 16 -7.70 36.09 -15.06
N GLU A 17 -8.09 37.36 -15.20
CA GLU A 17 -7.25 38.49 -14.78
C GLU A 17 -7.03 38.50 -13.25
N LYS A 18 -8.09 38.24 -12.47
CA LYS A 18 -7.97 38.11 -11.01
C LYS A 18 -7.13 36.91 -10.60
N PHE A 19 -7.18 35.82 -11.38
CA PHE A 19 -6.32 34.66 -11.16
C PHE A 19 -4.85 35.02 -11.37
N LYS A 20 -4.51 35.62 -12.52
CA LYS A 20 -3.14 36.05 -12.85
C LYS A 20 -2.59 37.01 -11.80
N ASP A 21 -3.39 37.97 -11.35
CA ASP A 21 -3.02 38.91 -10.28
C ASP A 21 -2.69 38.19 -8.98
N LYS A 22 -3.53 37.25 -8.54
CA LYS A 22 -3.26 36.47 -7.32
C LYS A 22 -2.05 35.54 -7.47
N VAL A 23 -1.84 34.94 -8.63
CA VAL A 23 -0.63 34.13 -8.92
C VAL A 23 0.61 35.01 -8.89
N HIS A 24 0.56 36.23 -9.43
CA HIS A 24 1.66 37.17 -9.33
C HIS A 24 2.02 37.46 -7.87
N ARG A 25 1.02 37.77 -7.03
CA ARG A 25 1.23 37.98 -5.59
C ARG A 25 1.82 36.76 -4.90
N LEU A 26 1.35 35.56 -5.23
CA LEU A 26 1.91 34.31 -4.71
C LEU A 26 3.38 34.14 -5.11
N ARG A 27 3.73 34.41 -6.38
CA ARG A 27 5.11 34.37 -6.86
C ARG A 27 6.02 35.34 -6.10
N GLN A 28 5.55 36.55 -5.82
CA GLN A 28 6.31 37.52 -5.02
C GLN A 28 6.62 36.99 -3.61
N ARG A 29 5.71 36.24 -2.99
CA ARG A 29 5.96 35.62 -1.68
C ARG A 29 7.07 34.56 -1.73
N PHE A 30 7.21 33.83 -2.83
CA PHE A 30 8.30 32.84 -3.01
C PHE A 30 9.67 33.51 -3.22
N PHE A 31 9.74 34.68 -3.87
CA PHE A 31 11.00 35.41 -3.99
C PHE A 31 11.54 35.89 -2.64
N HIS A 32 10.64 36.27 -1.73
CA HIS A 32 11.00 36.69 -0.36
C HIS A 32 11.00 35.51 0.63
N SER A 33 11.10 34.27 0.13
CA SER A 33 10.88 33.06 0.94
C SER A 33 11.95 32.80 2.01
N ILE A 34 13.17 33.32 1.83
CA ILE A 34 14.31 33.15 2.74
C ILE A 34 14.41 34.24 3.82
N SER A 35 13.55 35.26 3.75
CA SER A 35 13.48 36.31 4.78
C SER A 35 12.88 35.75 6.07
N PRO A 36 13.18 36.32 7.25
CA PRO A 36 12.52 35.95 8.51
C PRO A 36 10.99 36.06 8.38
N GLY A 37 10.27 34.96 8.59
CA GLY A 37 8.81 34.88 8.37
C GLY A 37 8.37 34.57 6.93
N GLY A 38 9.31 34.28 6.02
CA GLY A 38 9.04 33.84 4.64
C GLY A 38 8.71 32.36 4.54
N LEU A 39 8.09 31.96 3.41
CA LEU A 39 7.61 30.59 3.10
C LEU A 39 8.64 29.46 3.30
N ALA A 40 9.94 29.77 3.24
CA ALA A 40 11.03 28.80 3.38
C ALA A 40 11.96 29.08 4.56
N GLY A 41 11.75 30.17 5.30
CA GLY A 41 12.70 30.69 6.29
C GLY A 41 13.01 29.74 7.45
N ASP A 42 12.08 28.83 7.78
CA ASP A 42 12.24 27.88 8.90
C ASP A 42 12.79 26.50 8.48
N LYS A 43 13.10 26.29 7.19
CA LYS A 43 13.59 24.99 6.70
C LYS A 43 15.06 24.80 7.07
N LYS A 44 15.32 23.93 8.05
CA LYS A 44 16.67 23.62 8.58
C LYS A 44 17.51 22.71 7.67
N ASP A 45 16.90 22.06 6.67
CA ASP A 45 17.57 21.11 5.77
C ASP A 45 18.02 21.75 4.45
N VAL A 46 18.77 22.86 4.53
CA VAL A 46 19.35 23.49 3.34
C VAL A 46 20.55 22.65 2.88
N GLN A 47 20.48 22.10 1.67
CA GLN A 47 21.56 21.32 1.06
C GLN A 47 22.10 22.05 -0.18
N PRO A 48 23.42 22.00 -0.46
CA PRO A 48 23.95 22.49 -1.72
C PRO A 48 23.25 21.84 -2.93
N ALA A 49 22.98 22.64 -3.96
CA ALA A 49 22.32 22.17 -5.18
C ALA A 49 23.11 21.04 -5.88
N SER A 50 24.43 21.02 -5.74
CA SER A 50 25.31 19.98 -6.27
C SER A 50 25.03 18.59 -5.68
N GLY A 51 24.57 18.52 -4.44
CA GLY A 51 24.21 17.25 -3.77
C GLY A 51 22.76 16.83 -3.99
N PHE A 52 21.94 17.65 -4.64
CA PHE A 52 20.52 17.37 -4.84
C PHE A 52 20.27 16.12 -5.71
N PRO A 53 20.95 15.89 -6.85
CA PRO A 53 20.69 14.71 -7.67
C PRO A 53 20.92 13.40 -6.91
N LEU A 54 22.03 13.32 -6.17
CA LEU A 54 22.37 12.15 -5.35
C LEU A 54 21.35 11.94 -4.23
N ARG A 55 20.93 13.01 -3.55
CA ARG A 55 19.94 12.90 -2.48
C ARG A 55 18.56 12.51 -3.02
N ALA A 56 18.17 13.05 -4.17
CA ALA A 56 16.92 12.71 -4.84
C ALA A 56 16.92 11.23 -5.27
N GLU A 57 18.04 10.73 -5.80
CA GLU A 57 18.21 9.31 -6.12
C GLU A 57 18.09 8.43 -4.86
N GLN A 58 18.74 8.79 -3.76
CA GLN A 58 18.63 8.07 -2.49
C GLN A 58 17.20 8.06 -1.94
N ILE A 59 16.52 9.21 -1.95
CA ILE A 59 15.11 9.31 -1.55
C ILE A 59 14.24 8.40 -2.43
N TRP A 60 14.46 8.44 -3.75
CA TRP A 60 13.71 7.63 -4.70
C TRP A 60 13.94 6.13 -4.51
N LYS A 61 15.18 5.74 -4.22
CA LYS A 61 15.53 4.37 -3.87
C LYS A 61 14.78 3.91 -2.62
N THR A 62 14.82 4.71 -1.55
CA THR A 62 14.07 4.42 -0.31
C THR A 62 12.57 4.29 -0.58
N ILE A 63 11.98 5.16 -1.40
CA ILE A 63 10.55 5.07 -1.76
C ILE A 63 10.25 3.76 -2.50
N LYS A 64 11.09 3.39 -3.47
CA LYS A 64 10.89 2.16 -4.26
C LYS A 64 11.08 0.88 -3.44
N GLU A 65 12.02 0.88 -2.52
CA GLU A 65 12.33 -0.29 -1.68
C GLU A 65 11.36 -0.43 -0.49
N ASN A 66 10.50 0.57 -0.26
CA ASN A 66 9.56 0.56 0.84
C ASN A 66 8.38 -0.37 0.55
N LYS A 67 8.39 -1.54 1.18
CA LYS A 67 7.32 -2.55 1.10
C LYS A 67 5.97 -2.08 1.66
N ASP A 68 5.94 -1.05 2.49
CA ASP A 68 4.68 -0.48 2.96
C ASP A 68 3.94 0.27 1.85
N LEU A 69 4.65 0.67 0.78
CA LEU A 69 4.07 1.24 -0.44
C LEU A 69 3.72 0.18 -1.48
N ASP A 70 4.13 -1.08 -1.29
CA ASP A 70 3.68 -2.23 -2.09
C ASP A 70 2.26 -2.64 -1.65
N LEU A 71 1.35 -1.66 -1.67
CA LEU A 71 -0.05 -1.88 -1.38
C LEU A 71 -0.64 -2.63 -2.59
N PRO A 72 -1.11 -3.88 -2.40
CA PRO A 72 -1.83 -4.55 -3.46
C PRO A 72 -3.01 -3.66 -3.88
N ALA A 73 -3.31 -3.65 -5.17
CA ALA A 73 -4.52 -2.99 -5.65
C ALA A 73 -5.70 -3.45 -4.77
N MET A 74 -6.54 -2.49 -4.35
CA MET A 74 -7.62 -2.77 -3.39
C MET A 74 -8.49 -3.96 -3.84
N GLU A 75 -8.71 -4.10 -5.14
CA GLU A 75 -9.42 -5.24 -5.74
C GLU A 75 -8.72 -6.59 -5.47
N VAL A 76 -7.39 -6.67 -5.63
CA VAL A 76 -6.60 -7.88 -5.37
C VAL A 76 -6.62 -8.24 -3.88
N MET A 77 -6.51 -7.24 -3.00
CA MET A 77 -6.60 -7.45 -1.55
C MET A 77 -7.98 -7.98 -1.15
N ILE A 78 -9.06 -7.40 -1.68
CA ILE A 78 -10.44 -7.83 -1.42
C ILE A 78 -10.66 -9.24 -1.95
N ALA A 79 -10.24 -9.52 -3.19
CA ALA A 79 -10.38 -10.85 -3.79
C ALA A 79 -9.66 -11.92 -2.96
N THR A 80 -8.42 -11.65 -2.54
CA THR A 80 -7.63 -12.55 -1.67
C THR A 80 -8.37 -12.83 -0.36
N PHE A 81 -8.80 -11.77 0.34
CA PHE A 81 -9.55 -11.92 1.59
C PHE A 81 -10.85 -12.73 1.42
N ARG A 82 -11.61 -12.46 0.35
CA ARG A 82 -12.85 -13.20 0.04
C ARG A 82 -12.57 -14.67 -0.25
N CYS A 83 -11.57 -14.97 -1.06
CA CYS A 83 -11.16 -16.34 -1.39
C CYS A 83 -10.73 -17.12 -0.15
N GLU A 84 -9.99 -16.49 0.77
CA GLU A 84 -9.59 -17.12 2.03
C GLU A 84 -10.79 -17.49 2.91
N GLN A 85 -11.78 -16.60 3.01
CA GLN A 85 -12.98 -16.84 3.80
C GLN A 85 -13.79 -18.01 3.24
N ILE A 86 -14.02 -18.01 1.92
CA ILE A 86 -14.72 -19.09 1.22
C ILE A 86 -13.97 -20.42 1.40
N THR A 87 -12.64 -20.40 1.30
CA THR A 87 -11.80 -21.60 1.47
C THR A 87 -11.91 -22.16 2.88
N LYS A 88 -11.83 -21.31 3.91
CA LYS A 88 -11.97 -21.71 5.32
C LYS A 88 -13.34 -22.33 5.59
N GLU A 89 -14.41 -21.70 5.10
CA GLU A 89 -15.77 -22.19 5.27
C GLU A 89 -15.98 -23.54 4.55
N THR A 90 -15.56 -23.63 3.28
CA THR A 90 -15.68 -24.84 2.48
C THR A 90 -14.90 -25.99 3.10
N LEU A 91 -13.68 -25.73 3.59
CA LEU A 91 -12.86 -26.73 4.27
C LEU A 91 -13.50 -27.19 5.59
N SER A 92 -14.08 -26.27 6.36
CA SER A 92 -14.79 -26.60 7.61
C SER A 92 -16.00 -27.50 7.35
N ARG A 93 -16.80 -27.15 6.33
CA ARG A 93 -17.93 -27.97 5.87
C ARG A 93 -17.47 -29.35 5.43
N LEU A 94 -16.42 -29.43 4.60
CA LEU A 94 -15.88 -30.71 4.15
C LEU A 94 -15.38 -31.58 5.31
N LYS A 95 -14.68 -31.00 6.29
CA LYS A 95 -14.21 -31.74 7.48
C LYS A 95 -15.35 -32.36 8.30
N SER A 96 -16.51 -31.70 8.31
CA SER A 96 -17.69 -32.13 9.07
C SER A 96 -18.66 -32.97 8.24
N ASP A 97 -18.40 -33.13 6.94
CA ASP A 97 -19.26 -33.88 6.03
C ASP A 97 -19.22 -35.38 6.33
N LYS A 98 -20.40 -35.97 6.53
CA LYS A 98 -20.54 -37.38 6.92
C LYS A 98 -20.05 -38.33 5.84
N THR A 99 -20.29 -37.99 4.56
CA THR A 99 -19.87 -38.80 3.40
C THR A 99 -18.35 -38.79 3.31
N TRP A 100 -17.73 -37.61 3.45
CA TRP A 100 -16.28 -37.46 3.50
C TRP A 100 -15.65 -38.23 4.65
N LEU A 101 -16.22 -38.16 5.86
CA LEU A 101 -15.73 -38.91 7.02
C LEU A 101 -15.83 -40.42 6.83
N ALA A 102 -16.94 -40.90 6.26
CA ALA A 102 -17.14 -42.32 5.95
C ALA A 102 -16.12 -42.81 4.92
N LEU A 103 -15.95 -42.07 3.82
CA LEU A 103 -14.95 -42.35 2.79
C LEU A 103 -13.53 -42.40 3.37
N ARG A 104 -13.17 -41.40 4.20
CA ARG A 104 -11.85 -41.32 4.83
C ARG A 104 -11.56 -42.49 5.77
N LYS A 105 -12.57 -42.94 6.52
CA LYS A 105 -12.48 -44.15 7.36
C LYS A 105 -12.30 -45.40 6.50
N ALA A 106 -13.08 -45.55 5.44
CA ALA A 106 -12.98 -46.69 4.52
C ALA A 106 -11.59 -46.78 3.87
N VAL A 107 -11.06 -45.65 3.36
CA VAL A 107 -9.71 -45.59 2.79
C VAL A 107 -8.64 -45.96 3.82
N LYS A 108 -8.76 -45.49 5.07
CA LYS A 108 -7.82 -45.84 6.15
C LYS A 108 -7.86 -47.33 6.47
N ALA A 109 -9.05 -47.92 6.57
CA ALA A 109 -9.23 -49.35 6.84
C ALA A 109 -8.67 -50.24 5.71
N VAL A 110 -8.88 -49.84 4.45
CA VAL A 110 -8.30 -50.54 3.28
C VAL A 110 -6.78 -50.47 3.31
N ARG A 111 -6.20 -49.29 3.63
CA ARG A 111 -4.75 -49.12 3.74
C ARG A 111 -4.14 -49.99 4.85
N GLU A 112 -4.78 -50.05 6.01
CA GLU A 112 -4.32 -50.88 7.14
C GLU A 112 -4.41 -52.38 6.81
N SER A 113 -5.48 -52.79 6.12
CA SER A 113 -5.65 -54.15 5.63
C SER A 113 -4.56 -54.53 4.61
N LEU A 114 -4.25 -53.65 3.66
CA LEU A 114 -3.18 -53.86 2.68
C LEU A 114 -1.80 -53.94 3.34
N ASN A 115 -1.50 -53.07 4.31
CA ASN A 115 -0.24 -53.09 5.04
C ASN A 115 -0.06 -54.40 5.84
N SER A 116 -1.13 -54.88 6.48
CA SER A 116 -1.15 -56.13 7.24
C SER A 116 -1.00 -57.37 6.35
N LEU A 117 -1.60 -57.34 5.16
CA LEU A 117 -1.43 -58.39 4.14
C LEU A 117 0.01 -58.41 3.60
N CYS A 118 0.59 -57.25 3.32
CA CYS A 118 1.95 -57.14 2.81
C CYS A 118 3.00 -57.59 3.85
N SER A 119 2.77 -57.34 5.15
CA SER A 119 3.68 -57.77 6.23
C SER A 119 3.59 -59.26 6.58
N LYS A 120 2.56 -59.98 6.13
CA LYS A 120 2.40 -61.43 6.33
C LYS A 120 2.98 -62.28 5.19
N GLN A 121 3.47 -61.63 4.14
CA GLN A 121 4.01 -62.25 2.92
C GLN A 121 5.55 -62.24 2.86
N ILE A 122 6.23 -61.83 3.95
CA ILE A 122 7.68 -61.89 4.19
C ILE A 122 7.90 -62.79 5.41
#